data_AF-A0A9X2H5P1-F1
#
_entry.id   AF-A0A9X2H5P1-F1
#
_cell.length_a   1.000
_cell.length_b   1.000
_cell.length_c   1.000
_cell.angle_alpha   90.00
_cell.angle_beta   90.00
_cell.angle_gamma   90.00
#
_symmetry.space_group_name_H-M   'P 1'
#
loop_
_entity.id
_entity.type
_entity.pdbx_description
1 polymer ?
#
loop_
_entity_poly.entity_id
_entity_poly.type
_entity_poly.pdbx_seq_one_letter_code
_entity_poly.pdbx_strand_id
1 'polypeptide(L)'
;MSAFPYPGTLGASLLLAGSLSACAATDGTASGPASPPATIAAAFPTTANAEPDRMAHRVGPSAAAFSDGKLSPAEIAYVNGTAAAIYRRRAVERATSFAPTGDAGGYGICVRSPAAKGGYDVSLVVIARRLYGEPISQVDDDTIVLRRAADTGVCRSASVTYVAARVD
;
A
#
# COMPACT_ATOMS: atom_id res chain seq x y z
N MET A 1 -30.16 41.58 -32.58
CA MET A 1 -31.13 40.48 -32.75
C MET A 1 -30.70 39.38 -31.78
N SER A 2 -31.26 39.35 -30.58
CA SER A 2 -32.43 38.52 -30.20
C SER A 2 -31.99 37.06 -29.96
N ALA A 3 -31.76 36.51 -28.75
CA ALA A 3 -32.41 36.54 -27.42
C ALA A 3 -33.34 35.32 -27.15
N PHE A 4 -33.48 34.96 -25.85
CA PHE A 4 -34.44 34.02 -25.22
C PHE A 4 -34.05 32.49 -25.12
N PRO A 5 -34.54 31.74 -24.09
CA PRO A 5 -33.64 30.99 -23.18
C PRO A 5 -34.17 29.60 -22.68
N TYR A 6 -33.73 29.16 -21.48
CA TYR A 6 -34.26 28.14 -20.51
C TYR A 6 -35.81 27.93 -20.48
N PRO A 7 -36.40 26.84 -19.88
CA PRO A 7 -35.93 25.91 -18.80
C PRO A 7 -36.16 24.39 -19.12
N GLY A 8 -36.07 23.38 -18.22
CA GLY A 8 -35.55 23.25 -16.83
C GLY A 8 -36.45 22.44 -15.84
N THR A 9 -35.94 21.35 -15.23
CA THR A 9 -36.56 20.49 -14.17
C THR A 9 -35.44 19.93 -13.26
N LEU A 10 -35.43 20.00 -11.92
CA LEU A 10 -36.37 19.69 -10.82
C LEU A 10 -36.52 18.19 -10.46
N GLY A 11 -36.23 17.87 -9.19
CA GLY A 11 -36.45 16.56 -8.56
C GLY A 11 -35.14 15.80 -8.22
N ALA A 12 -34.93 15.28 -7.00
CA ALA A 12 -35.70 15.45 -5.76
C ALA A 12 -34.77 15.26 -4.55
N SER A 13 -34.97 16.05 -3.49
CA SER A 13 -34.36 15.80 -2.18
C SER A 13 -35.11 14.67 -1.48
N LEU A 14 -34.42 13.61 -1.06
CA LEU A 14 -34.95 12.68 -0.05
C LEU A 14 -34.12 12.81 1.24
N LEU A 15 -34.74 13.40 2.25
CA LEU A 15 -34.30 13.30 3.63
C LEU A 15 -34.69 11.90 4.14
N LEU A 16 -33.70 11.11 4.55
CA LEU A 16 -33.94 9.96 5.42
C LEU A 16 -33.50 10.32 6.83
N ALA A 17 -34.49 10.46 7.71
CA ALA A 17 -34.31 10.55 9.15
C ALA A 17 -34.33 9.14 9.76
N GLY A 18 -33.75 9.03 10.97
CA GLY A 18 -33.80 7.82 11.79
C GLY A 18 -32.45 7.10 11.89
N SER A 19 -32.00 6.66 13.06
CA SER A 19 -32.49 6.97 14.42
C SER A 19 -31.40 6.59 15.42
N LEU A 20 -31.24 7.38 16.48
CA LEU A 20 -30.34 7.07 17.58
C LEU A 20 -30.89 5.86 18.36
N SER A 21 -30.08 4.81 18.51
CA SER A 21 -30.36 3.73 19.47
C SER A 21 -29.34 3.80 20.60
N ALA A 22 -29.76 4.38 21.72
CA ALA A 22 -29.02 4.32 22.97
C ALA A 22 -29.46 3.06 23.74
N CYS A 23 -28.52 2.15 24.04
CA CYS A 23 -28.77 1.09 25.00
C CYS A 23 -28.59 1.67 26.41
N ALA A 24 -29.72 1.83 27.13
CA ALA A 24 -29.73 2.36 28.48
C ALA A 24 -29.11 1.38 29.49
N ALA A 25 -28.50 1.94 30.53
CA ALA A 25 -28.11 1.19 31.71
C ALA A 25 -29.34 0.67 32.47
N THR A 26 -29.19 -0.45 33.18
CA THR A 26 -30.12 -0.90 34.21
C THR A 26 -29.35 -1.11 35.51
N ASP A 27 -29.51 -0.17 36.44
CA ASP A 27 -29.13 -0.30 37.85
C ASP A 27 -30.34 -0.79 38.68
N GLY A 28 -30.09 -1.55 39.76
CA GLY A 28 -31.14 -2.13 40.61
C GLY A 28 -30.75 -3.47 41.26
N THR A 29 -29.81 -3.54 42.22
CA THR A 29 -30.05 -3.53 43.69
C THR A 29 -31.32 -4.25 44.19
N ALA A 30 -31.35 -5.02 45.30
CA ALA A 30 -30.37 -5.51 46.29
C ALA A 30 -30.99 -6.74 47.04
N SER A 31 -30.31 -7.65 47.75
CA SER A 31 -29.78 -7.55 49.15
C SER A 31 -29.35 -8.99 49.55
N GLY A 32 -28.19 -9.32 50.12
CA GLY A 32 -27.68 -9.09 51.49
C GLY A 32 -27.68 -10.42 52.31
N PRO A 33 -26.97 -10.61 53.45
CA PRO A 33 -25.93 -9.78 54.12
C PRO A 33 -24.66 -10.56 54.62
N ALA A 34 -23.79 -9.87 55.38
CA ALA A 34 -22.85 -10.38 56.44
C ALA A 34 -21.38 -10.80 56.14
N SER A 35 -20.48 -9.80 56.19
CA SER A 35 -19.23 -9.70 56.99
C SER A 35 -17.98 -10.64 56.80
N PRO A 36 -16.76 -10.19 57.21
CA PRO A 36 -15.45 -10.65 56.69
C PRO A 36 -14.48 -11.17 57.78
N PRO A 37 -13.13 -11.23 57.59
CA PRO A 37 -12.31 -11.61 56.43
C PRO A 37 -11.42 -12.87 56.71
N ALA A 38 -10.89 -13.52 55.67
CA ALA A 38 -9.80 -14.50 55.83
C ALA A 38 -8.74 -14.36 54.74
N THR A 39 -7.57 -13.82 55.11
CA THR A 39 -6.39 -13.74 54.23
C THR A 39 -5.81 -15.12 54.01
N ILE A 40 -5.92 -15.67 52.81
CA ILE A 40 -5.19 -16.88 52.40
C ILE A 40 -4.33 -16.52 51.19
N ALA A 41 -3.09 -16.10 51.46
CA ALA A 41 -2.06 -16.05 50.45
C ALA A 41 -1.56 -17.48 50.18
N ALA A 42 -1.88 -18.03 49.02
CA ALA A 42 -1.37 -19.33 48.57
C ALA A 42 -1.10 -19.29 47.06
N ALA A 43 0.16 -18.98 46.73
CA ALA A 43 0.86 -19.21 45.47
C ALA A 43 0.05 -19.73 44.26
N PHE A 44 -0.36 -18.82 43.37
CA PHE A 44 -0.36 -19.13 41.95
C PHE A 44 1.09 -19.07 41.45
N PRO A 45 1.63 -20.12 40.81
CA PRO A 45 2.93 -20.01 40.15
C PRO A 45 2.79 -19.07 38.95
N THR A 46 3.33 -17.85 39.08
CA THR A 46 3.60 -16.98 37.94
C THR A 46 4.72 -17.59 37.10
N THR A 47 4.40 -18.63 36.32
CA THR A 47 5.10 -18.91 35.07
C THR A 47 4.57 -17.94 34.02
N ALA A 48 4.82 -16.65 34.23
CA ALA A 48 4.94 -15.71 33.15
C ALA A 48 6.20 -16.09 32.37
N ASN A 49 6.09 -17.14 31.55
CA ASN A 49 6.88 -17.23 30.34
C ASN A 49 6.45 -16.03 29.49
N ALA A 50 7.09 -14.89 29.75
CA ALA A 50 7.14 -13.80 28.80
C ALA A 50 7.81 -14.36 27.55
N GLU A 51 6.99 -14.82 26.61
CA GLU A 51 7.42 -15.34 25.33
C GLU A 51 8.28 -14.26 24.66
N PRO A 52 9.60 -14.46 24.53
CA PRO A 52 10.44 -13.43 23.96
C PRO A 52 10.19 -13.41 22.46
N ASP A 53 9.89 -12.20 21.96
CA ASP A 53 10.21 -11.83 20.59
C ASP A 53 9.58 -12.66 19.45
N ARG A 54 8.24 -12.79 19.45
CA ARG A 54 7.47 -13.08 18.23
C ARG A 54 7.07 -11.83 17.43
N MET A 55 7.74 -10.69 17.65
CA MET A 55 7.41 -9.41 17.00
C MET A 55 8.60 -8.59 16.48
N ALA A 56 9.60 -9.20 15.83
CA ALA A 56 10.47 -8.44 14.89
C ALA A 56 11.31 -9.31 13.92
N HIS A 57 10.72 -10.23 13.15
CA HIS A 57 11.35 -10.64 11.86
C HIS A 57 10.79 -9.87 10.66
N ARG A 58 10.57 -8.56 10.85
CA ARG A 58 10.67 -7.63 9.75
C ARG A 58 12.14 -7.47 9.44
N VAL A 59 12.66 -8.31 8.55
CA VAL A 59 13.93 -8.03 7.88
C VAL A 59 13.74 -6.67 7.20
N GLY A 60 14.25 -5.60 7.82
CA GLY A 60 14.38 -4.33 7.15
C GLY A 60 15.18 -4.58 5.87
N PRO A 61 14.75 -4.07 4.70
CA PRO A 61 15.39 -4.39 3.44
C PRO A 61 16.87 -4.04 3.54
N SER A 62 17.72 -5.08 3.52
CA SER A 62 19.16 -4.89 3.73
C SER A 62 19.68 -3.95 2.65
N ALA A 63 20.29 -2.85 3.06
CA ALA A 63 20.61 -1.72 2.18
C ALA A 63 21.82 -2.00 1.27
N ALA A 64 21.67 -2.95 0.34
CA ALA A 64 22.48 -3.09 -0.87
C ALA A 64 21.88 -4.15 -1.83
N ALA A 65 21.17 -3.69 -2.86
CA ALA A 65 20.92 -4.48 -4.07
C ALA A 65 20.87 -3.60 -5.33
N PHE A 66 21.73 -2.59 -5.41
CA PHE A 66 21.97 -1.91 -6.69
C PHE A 66 22.79 -2.83 -7.59
N SER A 67 22.10 -3.64 -8.40
CA SER A 67 22.70 -4.33 -9.52
C SER A 67 22.49 -3.52 -10.79
N ASP A 68 23.57 -2.90 -11.29
CA ASP A 68 23.65 -2.48 -12.69
C ASP A 68 23.30 -3.69 -13.57
N GLY A 69 22.19 -3.59 -14.29
CA GLY A 69 21.64 -4.74 -14.98
C GLY A 69 20.40 -4.43 -15.80
N LYS A 70 20.21 -5.24 -16.85
CA LYS A 70 18.95 -5.33 -17.58
C LYS A 70 17.95 -6.19 -16.80
N LEU A 71 16.67 -5.87 -16.97
CA LEU A 71 15.58 -6.70 -16.47
C LEU A 71 15.50 -8.02 -17.25
N SER A 72 15.16 -9.10 -16.57
CA SER A 72 14.79 -10.39 -17.15
C SER A 72 13.39 -10.29 -17.80
N PRO A 73 13.01 -11.22 -18.70
CA PRO A 73 11.65 -11.27 -19.25
C PRO A 73 10.55 -11.35 -18.17
N ALA A 74 10.79 -12.10 -17.09
CA ALA A 74 9.86 -12.21 -15.96
C ALA A 74 9.71 -10.88 -15.22
N GLU A 75 10.81 -10.16 -14.98
CA GLU A 75 10.80 -8.83 -14.36
C GLU A 75 10.10 -7.78 -15.24
N ILE A 76 10.26 -7.88 -16.56
CA ILE A 76 9.54 -7.04 -17.52
C ILE A 76 8.04 -7.30 -17.44
N ALA A 77 7.60 -8.56 -17.51
CA ALA A 77 6.18 -8.91 -17.42
C ALA A 77 5.57 -8.46 -16.08
N TYR A 78 6.26 -8.74 -14.97
CA TYR A 78 5.84 -8.36 -13.62
C TYR A 78 5.68 -6.84 -13.46
N VAL A 79 6.69 -6.06 -13.86
CA VAL A 79 6.65 -4.59 -13.72
C VAL A 79 5.64 -3.98 -14.70
N ASN A 80 5.50 -4.51 -15.91
CA ASN A 80 4.48 -4.03 -16.86
C ASN A 80 3.05 -4.27 -16.30
N GLY A 81 2.77 -5.45 -15.75
CA GLY A 81 1.48 -5.75 -15.10
C GLY A 81 1.23 -4.88 -13.86
N THR A 82 2.24 -4.74 -12.99
CA THR A 82 2.19 -3.87 -11.80
C THR A 82 1.92 -2.42 -12.19
N ALA A 83 2.61 -1.90 -13.21
CA ALA A 83 2.44 -0.53 -13.64
C ALA A 83 1.10 -0.30 -14.35
N ALA A 84 0.58 -1.28 -15.09
CA ALA A 84 -0.78 -1.25 -15.61
C ALA A 84 -1.83 -1.20 -14.47
N ALA A 85 -1.59 -1.86 -13.33
CA ALA A 85 -2.44 -1.70 -12.15
C ALA A 85 -2.33 -0.30 -11.53
N ILE A 86 -1.10 0.20 -11.27
CA ILE A 86 -0.83 1.54 -10.71
C ILE A 86 -1.51 2.65 -11.52
N TYR A 87 -1.39 2.60 -12.85
CA TYR A 87 -1.90 3.61 -13.76
C TYR A 87 -3.27 3.27 -14.38
N ARG A 88 -4.00 2.28 -13.82
CA ARG A 88 -5.37 1.92 -14.25
C ARG A 88 -5.49 1.65 -15.76
N ARG A 89 -4.55 0.87 -16.30
CA ARG A 89 -4.44 0.46 -17.72
C ARG A 89 -4.32 1.62 -18.73
N ARG A 90 -3.87 2.80 -18.30
CA ARG A 90 -3.45 3.88 -19.21
C ARG A 90 -2.16 3.49 -19.95
N ALA A 91 -1.74 4.30 -20.92
CA ALA A 91 -0.43 4.16 -21.53
C ALA A 91 0.68 4.33 -20.47
N VAL A 92 1.63 3.39 -20.44
CA VAL A 92 2.72 3.34 -19.46
C VAL A 92 4.05 3.12 -20.19
N GLU A 93 5.10 3.70 -19.63
CA GLU A 93 6.49 3.42 -20.00
C GLU A 93 7.28 2.95 -18.77
N ARG A 94 8.28 2.11 -19.00
CA ARG A 94 9.15 1.50 -17.99
C ARG A 94 10.62 1.79 -18.33
N ALA A 95 11.44 2.03 -17.31
CA ALA A 95 12.89 2.17 -17.47
C ALA A 95 13.54 0.87 -17.96
N THR A 96 14.57 0.98 -18.82
CA THR A 96 15.27 -0.18 -19.41
C THR A 96 16.21 -0.91 -18.44
N SER A 97 16.58 -0.27 -17.35
CA SER A 97 17.50 -0.77 -16.32
C SER A 97 16.94 -0.49 -14.92
N PHE A 98 17.56 -1.09 -13.91
CA PHE A 98 17.25 -0.76 -12.52
C PHE A 98 17.69 0.67 -12.16
N ALA A 99 17.06 1.22 -11.14
CA ALA A 99 17.33 2.52 -10.54
C ALA A 99 17.63 2.34 -9.04
N PRO A 100 18.46 3.20 -8.43
CA PRO A 100 18.67 3.24 -6.98
C PRO A 100 17.35 3.43 -6.22
N THR A 101 17.20 2.71 -5.11
CA THR A 101 15.99 2.70 -4.27
C THR A 101 16.16 3.41 -2.94
N GLY A 102 17.38 3.88 -2.62
CA GLY A 102 17.70 4.45 -1.32
C GLY A 102 17.44 3.45 -0.19
N ASP A 103 16.81 3.93 0.89
CA ASP A 103 16.55 3.15 2.10
C ASP A 103 15.53 2.02 1.91
N ALA A 104 14.81 1.97 0.78
CA ALA A 104 13.87 0.89 0.48
C ALA A 104 14.56 -0.43 0.08
N GLY A 105 15.86 -0.41 -0.23
CA GLY A 105 16.61 -1.58 -0.68
C GLY A 105 16.04 -2.25 -1.93
N GLY A 106 16.41 -3.50 -2.19
CA GLY A 106 15.91 -4.26 -3.34
C GLY A 106 16.22 -3.64 -4.71
N TYR A 107 15.44 -4.02 -5.71
CA TYR A 107 15.63 -3.66 -7.11
C TYR A 107 14.55 -2.68 -7.56
N GLY A 108 14.94 -1.44 -7.85
CA GLY A 108 14.03 -0.37 -8.27
C GLY A 108 13.85 -0.31 -9.79
N ILE A 109 12.62 -0.16 -10.27
CA ILE A 109 12.31 0.10 -11.67
C ILE A 109 11.40 1.32 -11.75
N CYS A 110 11.88 2.37 -12.43
CA CYS A 110 11.09 3.55 -12.69
C CYS A 110 10.01 3.25 -13.75
N VAL A 111 8.78 3.68 -13.47
CA VAL A 111 7.65 3.62 -14.40
C VAL A 111 6.97 4.98 -14.47
N ARG A 112 6.38 5.29 -15.62
CA ARG A 112 5.70 6.57 -15.85
C ARG A 112 4.50 6.43 -16.75
N SER A 113 3.52 7.30 -16.57
CA SER A 113 2.36 7.47 -17.46
C SER A 113 2.16 8.95 -17.74
N PRO A 114 1.74 9.38 -18.94
CA PRO A 114 1.45 10.79 -19.21
C PRO A 114 0.45 11.35 -18.20
N ALA A 115 0.69 12.53 -17.64
CA ALA A 115 -0.22 13.15 -16.68
C ALA A 115 -1.31 13.97 -17.40
N ALA A 116 -2.52 14.06 -16.82
CA ALA A 116 -3.66 14.75 -17.43
C ALA A 116 -3.44 16.27 -17.65
N LYS A 117 -2.51 16.88 -16.91
CA LYS A 117 -2.13 18.30 -17.01
C LYS A 117 -0.82 18.52 -17.79
N GLY A 118 -0.39 17.52 -18.56
CA GLY A 118 0.93 17.49 -19.21
C GLY A 118 2.03 16.99 -18.27
N GLY A 119 3.16 16.57 -18.85
CA GLY A 119 4.23 15.88 -18.12
C GLY A 119 3.90 14.41 -17.84
N TYR A 120 4.52 13.85 -16.80
CA TYR A 120 4.41 12.43 -16.46
C TYR A 120 4.17 12.21 -14.96
N ASP A 121 3.20 11.35 -14.64
CA ASP A 121 3.04 10.76 -13.32
C ASP A 121 4.09 9.64 -13.18
N VAL A 122 5.09 9.82 -12.31
CA VAL A 122 6.17 8.85 -12.08
C VAL A 122 5.96 8.04 -10.81
N SER A 123 6.36 6.77 -10.84
CA SER A 123 6.43 5.88 -9.67
C SER A 123 7.71 5.03 -9.75
N LEU A 124 8.25 4.65 -8.60
CA LEU A 124 9.36 3.70 -8.50
C LEU A 124 8.80 2.40 -7.90
N VAL A 125 8.80 1.34 -8.72
CA VAL A 125 8.41 -0.02 -8.28
C VAL A 125 9.65 -0.70 -7.75
N VAL A 126 9.63 -1.13 -6.50
CA VAL A 126 10.74 -1.85 -5.86
C VAL A 126 10.31 -3.28 -5.64
N ILE A 127 11.07 -4.23 -6.21
CA ILE A 127 10.92 -5.66 -5.93
C ILE A 127 12.04 -6.12 -4.99
N ALA A 128 11.72 -6.90 -3.96
CA ALA A 128 12.71 -7.32 -2.96
C ALA A 128 13.83 -8.22 -3.53
N ARG A 129 13.54 -8.99 -4.60
CA ARG A 129 14.45 -9.95 -5.23
C ARG A 129 14.35 -9.92 -6.77
N ARG A 130 15.39 -10.41 -7.44
CA ARG A 130 15.37 -10.67 -8.90
C ARG A 130 14.37 -11.79 -9.22
N LEU A 131 13.68 -11.70 -10.35
CA LEU A 131 12.77 -12.75 -10.84
C LEU A 131 13.43 -13.53 -11.99
N TYR A 132 13.61 -14.84 -11.80
CA TYR A 132 14.25 -15.73 -12.78
C TYR A 132 13.37 -16.97 -13.03
N GLY A 133 12.93 -17.13 -14.29
CA GLY A 133 12.36 -18.38 -14.81
C GLY A 133 10.94 -18.72 -14.35
N GLU A 134 10.76 -18.94 -13.05
CA GLU A 134 9.51 -19.47 -12.49
C GLU A 134 8.50 -18.37 -12.11
N PRO A 135 7.18 -18.63 -12.21
CA PRO A 135 6.15 -17.72 -11.71
C PRO A 135 6.19 -17.68 -10.18
N ILE A 136 6.69 -16.58 -9.62
CA ILE A 136 6.58 -16.36 -8.17
C ILE A 136 5.13 -16.03 -7.82
N SER A 137 4.63 -16.65 -6.75
CA SER A 137 3.32 -16.35 -6.20
C SER A 137 3.23 -14.88 -5.80
N GLN A 138 2.14 -14.21 -6.20
CA GLN A 138 1.88 -12.82 -5.85
C GLN A 138 1.76 -12.58 -4.33
N VAL A 139 1.55 -13.65 -3.55
CA VAL A 139 1.51 -13.62 -2.07
C VAL A 139 2.93 -13.59 -1.47
N ASP A 140 3.94 -14.10 -2.17
CA ASP A 140 5.30 -14.26 -1.68
C ASP A 140 6.25 -13.11 -2.09
N ASP A 141 5.79 -12.15 -2.90
CA ASP A 141 6.61 -11.03 -3.39
C ASP A 141 6.27 -9.68 -2.72
N ASP A 142 7.20 -9.23 -1.88
CA ASP A 142 7.23 -7.88 -1.32
C ASP A 142 7.54 -6.83 -2.42
N THR A 143 6.49 -6.33 -3.07
CA THR A 143 6.58 -5.19 -4.00
C THR A 143 6.13 -3.91 -3.33
N ILE A 144 7.03 -2.92 -3.29
CA ILE A 144 6.79 -1.58 -2.75
C ILE A 144 6.63 -0.60 -3.91
N VAL A 145 5.57 0.22 -3.89
CA VAL A 145 5.34 1.26 -4.91
C VAL A 145 5.56 2.64 -4.29
N LEU A 146 6.70 3.25 -4.60
CA LEU A 146 7.08 4.56 -4.11
C LEU A 146 6.60 5.65 -5.09
N ARG A 147 5.88 6.64 -4.55
CA ARG A 147 5.24 7.72 -5.32
C ARG A 147 5.53 9.13 -4.79
N ARG A 148 6.25 9.27 -3.68
CA ARG A 148 6.59 10.59 -3.13
C ARG A 148 7.64 11.25 -4.01
N ALA A 149 7.65 12.58 -4.02
CA ALA A 149 8.54 13.35 -4.90
C ALA A 149 10.03 13.06 -4.66
N ALA A 150 10.42 12.82 -3.39
CA ALA A 150 11.77 12.46 -2.96
C ALA A 150 12.21 11.10 -3.53
N ASP A 151 11.48 10.02 -3.21
CA ASP A 151 11.76 8.66 -3.66
C ASP A 151 11.82 8.54 -5.19
N THR A 152 10.92 9.27 -5.88
CA THR A 152 10.81 9.25 -7.35
C THR A 152 11.73 10.24 -8.06
N GLY A 153 12.62 10.94 -7.34
CA GLY A 153 13.55 11.93 -7.91
C GLY A 153 14.39 11.36 -9.05
N VAL A 154 14.96 10.17 -8.86
CA VAL A 154 15.79 9.49 -9.86
C VAL A 154 15.04 9.17 -11.15
N CYS A 155 13.74 8.88 -11.08
CA CYS A 155 12.91 8.58 -12.24
C CYS A 155 12.66 9.78 -13.16
N ARG A 156 12.96 11.00 -12.70
CA ARG A 156 12.87 12.23 -13.51
C ARG A 156 14.20 12.60 -14.18
N SER A 157 15.29 11.87 -13.91
CA SER A 157 16.59 12.12 -14.52
C SER A 157 16.57 11.87 -16.03
N ALA A 158 17.29 12.72 -16.78
CA ALA A 158 17.52 12.53 -18.21
C ALA A 158 18.36 11.28 -18.54
N SER A 159 19.04 10.70 -17.55
CA SER A 159 19.79 9.45 -17.70
C SER A 159 18.91 8.19 -17.77
N VAL A 160 17.61 8.28 -17.49
CA VAL A 160 16.70 7.13 -17.49
C VAL A 160 16.08 6.96 -18.88
N THR A 161 16.50 5.92 -19.61
CA THR A 161 15.86 5.51 -20.86
C THR A 161 14.57 4.75 -20.58
N TYR A 162 13.47 5.22 -21.17
CA TYR A 162 12.14 4.63 -21.06
C TYR A 162 11.71 3.93 -22.34
N VAL A 163 10.97 2.83 -22.20
CA VAL A 163 10.32 2.09 -23.30
C VAL A 163 8.87 1.83 -22.96
N ALA A 164 8.00 1.71 -23.98
CA ALA A 164 6.59 1.40 -23.79
C ALA A 164 6.41 0.07 -23.02
N ALA A 165 5.64 0.10 -21.94
CA ALA A 165 5.29 -1.07 -21.16
C ALA A 165 4.03 -1.71 -21.76
N ARG A 166 4.18 -2.89 -22.36
CA ARG A 166 3.06 -3.69 -22.88
C ARG A 166 2.74 -4.82 -21.91
N VAL A 167 1.46 -5.04 -21.66
CA VAL A 167 0.97 -6.25 -21.01
C VAL A 167 0.48 -7.12 -22.14
N ASP A 168 1.18 -8.23 -22.36
CA ASP A 168 0.85 -9.26 -23.35
C ASP A 168 -0.21 -10.24 -22.79
#